data_AF-A0A922JXS1-F1
#
_entry.id   AF-A0A922JXS1-F1
#
_cell.length_a   1.000
_cell.length_b   1.000
_cell.length_c   1.000
_cell.angle_alpha   90.00
_cell.angle_beta   90.00
_cell.angle_gamma   90.00
#
_symmetry.space_group_name_H-M   'P 1'
#
loop_
_entity.id
_entity.type
_entity.pdbx_description
1 polymer ?
#
loop_
_entity_poly.entity_id
_entity_poly.type
_entity_poly.pdbx_seq_one_letter_code
_entity_poly.pdbx_strand_id
1 'polypeptide(L)'
;MAALKSLVSLSSKVAVLLVLLMALAVQTQIVQAQTCAASLNNLNMCTPFVLPGAANTSPSPACCGALQAVPNDCLCSTLRIVARLPAQCNLPSRSCGVN
;
A
#
# COMPACT_ATOMS: atom_id res chain seq x y z
N MET A 1 12.08 -49.89 -6.70
CA MET A 1 13.05 -48.82 -6.34
C MET A 1 13.06 -47.63 -7.31
N ALA A 2 12.92 -47.83 -8.63
CA ALA A 2 12.89 -46.73 -9.61
C ALA A 2 11.65 -45.81 -9.51
N ALA A 3 10.47 -46.37 -9.23
CA ALA A 3 9.24 -45.59 -9.07
C ALA A 3 9.28 -44.64 -7.86
N LEU A 4 9.89 -45.05 -6.74
CA LEU A 4 10.09 -44.18 -5.57
C LEU A 4 11.04 -43.01 -5.86
N LYS A 5 12.11 -43.23 -6.64
CA LYS A 5 13.02 -42.15 -7.09
C LYS A 5 12.31 -41.15 -8.00
N SER A 6 11.40 -41.63 -8.84
CA SER A 6 10.60 -40.78 -9.75
C SER A 6 9.62 -39.89 -8.99
N LEU A 7 8.92 -40.45 -7.98
CA LEU A 7 8.02 -39.70 -7.10
C LEU A 7 8.75 -38.63 -6.29
N VAL A 8 9.91 -38.96 -5.71
CA VAL A 8 10.76 -38.01 -4.96
C VAL A 8 11.26 -36.87 -5.87
N SER A 9 11.66 -37.17 -7.10
CA SER A 9 12.08 -36.16 -8.10
C SER A 9 10.94 -35.22 -8.49
N LEU A 10 9.72 -35.75 -8.65
CA LEU A 10 8.55 -34.95 -8.98
C LEU A 10 8.12 -34.06 -7.81
N SER A 11 8.10 -34.60 -6.59
CA SER A 11 7.83 -33.81 -5.37
C SER A 11 8.86 -32.70 -5.16
N SER A 12 10.15 -32.95 -5.45
CA SER A 12 11.21 -31.95 -5.38
C SER A 12 11.02 -30.81 -6.39
N LYS A 13 10.67 -31.14 -7.64
CA LYS A 13 10.36 -30.12 -8.67
C LYS A 13 9.16 -29.26 -8.30
N VAL A 14 8.09 -29.87 -7.76
CA VAL A 14 6.90 -29.15 -7.29
C VAL A 14 7.24 -28.23 -6.12
N ALA A 15 8.02 -28.69 -5.15
CA ALA A 15 8.47 -27.86 -4.03
C ALA A 15 9.29 -26.64 -4.49
N VAL A 16 10.21 -26.83 -5.44
CA VAL A 16 11.00 -25.73 -6.02
C VAL A 16 10.11 -24.73 -6.76
N LEU A 17 9.12 -25.21 -7.53
CA LEU A 17 8.17 -24.34 -8.22
C LEU A 17 7.34 -23.50 -7.23
N LEU A 18 6.87 -24.12 -6.14
CA LEU A 18 6.12 -23.44 -5.08
C LEU A 18 6.96 -22.36 -4.39
N VAL A 19 8.24 -22.64 -4.09
CA VAL A 19 9.16 -21.66 -3.51
C VAL A 19 9.40 -20.49 -4.46
N LEU A 20 9.57 -20.75 -5.76
CA LEU A 20 9.70 -19.70 -6.78
C LEU A 20 8.45 -18.81 -6.83
N LEU A 21 7.25 -19.40 -6.87
CA LEU A 21 5.99 -18.65 -6.88
C LEU A 21 5.84 -17.75 -5.64
N MET A 22 6.17 -18.27 -4.46
CA MET A 22 6.17 -17.50 -3.21
C MET A 22 7.18 -16.34 -3.27
N ALA A 23 8.40 -16.59 -3.77
CA ALA A 23 9.42 -15.55 -3.92
C ALA A 23 8.99 -14.45 -4.91
N LEU A 24 8.30 -14.80 -6.00
CA LEU A 24 7.73 -13.81 -6.92
C LEU A 24 6.62 -12.98 -6.25
N ALA A 25 5.73 -13.63 -5.50
CA ALA A 25 4.64 -12.94 -4.79
C ALA A 25 5.16 -11.95 -3.72
N VAL A 26 6.26 -12.28 -3.03
CA VAL A 26 6.87 -11.36 -2.07
C VAL A 26 7.50 -10.16 -2.79
N GLN A 27 8.19 -10.38 -3.91
CA GLN A 27 8.81 -9.29 -4.68
C GLN A 27 7.78 -8.31 -5.23
N THR A 28 6.65 -8.79 -5.74
CA THR A 28 5.58 -7.90 -6.25
C THR A 28 4.98 -7.04 -5.13
N GLN A 29 4.81 -7.58 -3.92
CA GLN A 29 4.33 -6.82 -2.78
C GLN A 29 5.32 -5.71 -2.36
N ILE A 30 6.62 -6.00 -2.36
CA ILE A 30 7.65 -5.01 -2.02
C ILE A 30 7.67 -3.88 -3.05
N VAL A 31 7.66 -4.21 -4.34
CA VAL A 31 7.62 -3.21 -5.41
C VAL A 31 6.36 -2.35 -5.29
N GLN A 32 5.20 -2.96 -5.03
CA GLN A 32 3.95 -2.24 -4.84
C GLN A 32 3.96 -1.30 -3.62
N ALA A 33 4.62 -1.72 -2.52
CA ALA A 33 4.79 -0.87 -1.36
C ALA A 33 5.72 0.32 -1.65
N GLN A 34 6.80 0.11 -2.41
CA GLN A 34 7.72 1.16 -2.81
C GLN A 34 7.09 2.17 -3.77
N THR A 35 6.33 1.69 -4.76
CA THR A 35 5.59 2.58 -5.68
C THR A 35 4.51 3.35 -4.92
N CYS A 36 3.80 2.71 -3.99
CA CYS A 36 2.84 3.36 -3.11
C CYS A 36 3.49 4.50 -2.30
N ALA A 37 4.62 4.23 -1.64
CA ALA A 37 5.33 5.24 -0.86
C ALA A 37 5.80 6.44 -1.72
N ALA A 38 6.34 6.16 -2.91
CA ALA A 38 6.76 7.20 -3.84
C ALA A 38 5.57 8.06 -4.34
N SER A 39 4.46 7.42 -4.71
CA SER A 39 3.23 8.12 -5.14
C SER A 39 2.62 8.96 -4.02
N LEU A 40 2.62 8.46 -2.78
CA LEU A 40 2.14 9.23 -1.61
C LEU A 40 3.04 10.42 -1.30
N ASN A 41 4.35 10.31 -1.48
CA ASN A 41 5.27 11.42 -1.26
C ASN A 41 5.00 12.59 -2.22
N ASN A 42 4.57 12.29 -3.45
CA ASN A 42 4.15 13.33 -4.40
C ASN A 42 2.92 14.12 -3.92
N LEU A 43 2.10 13.58 -3.01
CA LEU A 43 0.98 14.32 -2.42
C LEU A 43 1.42 15.40 -1.43
N ASN A 44 2.71 15.51 -1.10
CA ASN A 44 3.21 16.57 -0.23
C ASN A 44 2.98 17.97 -0.83
N MET A 45 2.77 18.09 -2.15
CA MET A 45 2.34 19.34 -2.79
C MET A 45 0.89 19.72 -2.50
N CYS A 46 0.08 18.80 -1.97
CA CYS A 46 -1.29 19.04 -1.53
C CYS A 46 -1.39 19.59 -0.10
N THR A 47 -0.29 19.58 0.66
CA THR A 47 -0.21 20.03 2.06
C THR A 47 -0.88 21.39 2.35
N PRO A 48 -0.69 22.46 1.55
CA PRO A 48 -1.33 23.76 1.87
C PRO A 48 -2.86 23.74 1.79
N PHE A 49 -3.48 22.76 1.12
CA PHE A 49 -4.93 22.68 0.94
C PHE A 49 -5.62 21.81 1.99
N VAL A 50 -4.88 20.99 2.74
CA VAL A 50 -5.41 20.02 3.72
C VAL A 50 -5.26 20.46 5.17
N LEU A 51 -4.72 21.66 5.39
CA LEU A 51 -4.53 22.22 6.72
C LEU A 51 -5.75 23.05 7.17
N PRO A 52 -6.23 22.87 8.41
CA PRO A 52 -7.25 23.75 8.98
C PRO A 52 -6.77 25.22 8.96
N GLY A 53 -7.64 26.13 8.54
CA GLY A 53 -7.32 27.56 8.45
C GLY A 53 -6.56 27.97 7.18
N ALA A 54 -6.40 27.07 6.20
CA ALA A 54 -5.89 27.45 4.90
C ALA A 54 -6.82 28.47 4.21
N ALA A 55 -6.24 29.57 3.69
CA ALA A 55 -6.99 30.60 2.97
C ALA A 55 -7.63 30.08 1.67
N ASN A 56 -7.12 28.96 1.14
CA ASN A 56 -7.66 28.29 -0.03
C ASN A 56 -7.73 26.78 0.23
N THR A 57 -8.95 26.25 0.34
CA THR A 57 -9.21 24.82 0.50
C THR A 57 -9.42 24.12 -0.84
N SER A 58 -9.44 24.86 -1.95
CA SER A 58 -9.57 24.30 -3.29
C SER A 58 -8.21 23.77 -3.75
N PRO A 59 -8.05 22.45 -3.97
CA PRO A 59 -6.79 21.90 -4.44
C PRO A 59 -6.43 22.43 -5.83
N SER A 60 -5.13 22.60 -6.06
CA SER A 60 -4.63 22.94 -7.40
C SER A 60 -4.84 21.76 -8.37
N PRO A 61 -4.95 22.01 -9.69
CA PRO A 61 -5.03 20.95 -10.69
C PRO A 61 -3.86 19.96 -10.62
N ALA A 62 -2.67 20.45 -10.26
CA ALA A 62 -1.50 19.63 -10.03
C ALA A 62 -1.74 18.64 -8.86
N CYS A 63 -2.24 19.12 -7.72
CA CYS A 63 -2.57 18.27 -6.58
C CYS A 63 -3.60 17.19 -6.95
N CYS A 64 -4.67 17.56 -7.65
CA CYS A 64 -5.68 16.60 -8.12
C CYS A 64 -5.07 15.56 -9.09
N GLY A 65 -4.20 15.98 -10.00
CA GLY A 65 -3.51 15.09 -10.93
C GLY A 65 -2.57 14.10 -10.22
N ALA A 66 -1.82 14.55 -9.21
CA ALA A 66 -1.01 13.64 -8.41
C ALA A 66 -1.86 12.67 -7.60
N LEU A 67 -3.00 13.12 -7.04
CA LEU A 67 -3.92 12.26 -6.31
C LEU A 67 -4.50 11.16 -7.21
N GLN A 68 -4.85 11.50 -8.46
CA GLN A 68 -5.33 10.53 -9.45
C GLN A 68 -4.26 9.51 -9.87
N ALA A 69 -2.98 9.89 -9.81
CA ALA A 69 -1.86 9.00 -10.15
C ALA A 69 -1.53 7.99 -9.04
N VAL A 70 -2.11 8.13 -7.84
CA VAL A 70 -1.92 7.17 -6.74
C VAL A 70 -2.80 5.93 -6.98
N PRO A 71 -2.27 4.70 -6.90
CA PRO A 71 -3.08 3.50 -7.01
C PRO A 71 -4.19 3.44 -5.94
N ASN A 72 -5.41 3.10 -6.33
CA ASN A 72 -6.56 3.04 -5.41
C ASN A 72 -6.33 2.15 -4.18
N ASP A 73 -5.72 0.97 -4.36
CA ASP A 73 -5.42 0.06 -3.24
C ASP A 73 -4.44 0.66 -2.23
N CYS A 74 -3.43 1.39 -2.73
CA CYS A 74 -2.47 2.12 -1.91
C CYS A 74 -3.16 3.23 -1.12
N LEU A 75 -4.01 4.01 -1.77
CA LEU A 75 -4.76 5.09 -1.15
C LEU A 75 -5.69 4.58 -0.05
N CYS A 76 -6.54 3.60 -0.35
CA CYS A 76 -7.47 3.00 0.61
C CYS A 76 -6.75 2.35 1.80
N SER A 77 -5.67 1.62 1.55
CA SER A 77 -4.87 1.00 2.62
C SER A 77 -4.26 2.06 3.53
N THR A 78 -3.72 3.13 2.96
CA THR A 78 -3.11 4.24 3.70
C THR A 78 -4.14 4.96 4.54
N LEU A 79 -5.29 5.33 3.97
CA LEU A 79 -6.38 5.98 4.72
C LEU A 79 -6.86 5.14 5.90
N ARG A 80 -6.99 3.81 5.70
CA ARG A 80 -7.36 2.88 6.77
C ARG A 80 -6.30 2.82 7.88
N ILE A 81 -5.01 2.84 7.52
CA ILE A 81 -3.90 2.86 8.49
C ILE A 81 -3.92 4.16 9.29
N VAL A 82 -4.01 5.31 8.60
CA VAL A 82 -4.05 6.64 9.22
C VAL A 82 -5.24 6.81 10.16
N ALA A 83 -6.42 6.31 9.77
CA ALA A 83 -7.61 6.35 10.64
C ALA A 83 -7.45 5.54 11.94
N ARG A 84 -6.60 4.50 11.94
CA ARG A 84 -6.33 3.64 13.10
C ARG A 84 -5.09 4.07 13.89
N LEU A 85 -4.23 4.91 13.32
CA LEU A 85 -3.00 5.40 13.96
C LEU A 85 -3.25 6.00 15.35
N PRO A 86 -4.27 6.87 15.56
CA PRO A 86 -4.53 7.42 16.88
C PRO A 86 -4.78 6.34 17.94
N ALA A 87 -5.57 5.31 17.58
CA ALA A 87 -5.85 4.20 18.48
C ALA A 87 -4.60 3.37 18.78
N GLN A 88 -3.72 3.16 17.78
CA GLN A 88 -2.43 2.48 18.00
C GLN A 88 -1.48 3.27 18.91
N CYS A 89 -1.60 4.60 18.93
CA CYS A 89 -0.86 5.48 19.82
C CYS A 89 -1.54 5.69 21.18
N ASN A 90 -2.58 4.93 21.53
CA ASN A 90 -3.40 5.12 22.75
C ASN A 90 -3.99 6.54 22.88
N LEU A 91 -4.25 7.22 21.76
CA LEU A 91 -4.91 8.50 21.74
C LEU A 91 -6.43 8.33 21.73
N PRO A 92 -7.19 9.24 22.38
CA PRO A 92 -8.64 9.19 22.38
C PRO A 92 -9.18 9.29 20.95
N SER A 93 -10.19 8.47 20.65
CA SER A 93 -10.89 8.53 19.36
C SER A 93 -11.60 9.87 19.22
N ARG A 94 -11.21 10.67 18.23
CA ARG A 94 -11.93 11.88 17.85
C ARG A 94 -12.80 11.57 16.63
N SER A 95 -14.11 11.76 16.74
CA SER A 95 -14.99 11.69 15.56
C SER A 95 -14.91 13.01 14.81
N CYS A 96 -14.21 13.02 13.68
CA CYS A 96 -14.26 14.13 12.74
C CYS A 96 -15.53 13.95 11.89
N GLY A 97 -16.60 14.65 12.25
CA GLY A 97 -17.81 14.74 11.43
C GLY A 97 -17.60 15.74 10.28
N VAL A 98 -18.26 15.49 9.14
CA VAL A 98 -18.41 16.51 8.10
C VAL A 98 -19.38 17.58 8.63
N ASN A 99 -18.88 18.79 8.84
CA ASN A 99 -19.74 19.98 9.01
C ASN A 99 -19.82 20.70 7.67
#